data_AF-A0A7W8URV9-F1
#
_entry.id   AF-A0A7W8URV9-F1
#
_cell.length_a   1.000
_cell.length_b   1.000
_cell.length_c   1.000
_cell.angle_alpha   90.00
_cell.angle_beta   90.00
_cell.angle_gamma   90.00
#
_symmetry.space_group_name_H-M   'P 1'
#
loop_
_entity.id
_entity.type
_entity.pdbx_description
1 polymer ?
#
loop_
_entity_poly.entity_id
_entity_poly.type
_entity_poly.pdbx_seq_one_letter_code
_entity_poly.pdbx_strand_id
1 'polypeptide(L)'
;MNDEPKETEGPDPGANPSARTTATARGPTRQDGNVSQPGEQGGNTRPAVSAGEATKATNGQSAIPSRKVAARAGTPAPGARTSPAATDTPGQQQEQAQQEQEGSLKDVTIAGQMIINTVTEYAQIMKPGRVITQAEGMRQQVSLCNAVFAAINTLDADFRSVLTAILGILHRERDTAFRETHLFRYWDSVALSKNQRRGFEKIITLLKTLADPKTRQTALRQVDFERLMQYGLTEKGRTRLAAYFGK
;
A
#
# COMPACT_ATOMS: atom_id res chain seq x y z
N MET A 1 8.86 -71.43 23.06
CA MET A 1 7.45 -71.57 23.48
C MET A 1 6.88 -70.16 23.49
N ASN A 2 5.90 -69.90 22.61
CA ASN A 2 5.11 -68.66 22.38
C ASN A 2 5.96 -67.47 21.86
N ASP A 3 5.64 -66.72 20.81
CA ASP A 3 4.39 -66.29 20.15
C ASP A 3 4.82 -65.84 18.71
N GLU A 4 4.28 -66.35 17.58
CA GLU A 4 3.08 -65.89 16.84
C GLU A 4 3.27 -64.56 16.02
N PRO A 5 2.50 -64.26 14.94
CA PRO A 5 2.70 -64.86 13.61
C PRO A 5 2.56 -63.90 12.38
N LYS A 6 2.87 -64.49 11.21
CA LYS A 6 2.24 -64.40 9.87
C LYS A 6 1.75 -63.04 9.32
N GLU A 7 2.45 -62.59 8.28
CA GLU A 7 1.86 -61.91 7.12
C GLU A 7 1.07 -62.92 6.28
N THR A 8 -0.15 -62.54 5.88
CA THR A 8 -0.97 -63.31 4.92
C THR A 8 -1.14 -62.49 3.65
N GLU A 9 -0.73 -63.12 2.56
CA GLU A 9 -1.01 -62.80 1.16
C GLU A 9 -2.49 -62.50 0.91
N GLY A 10 -2.74 -61.61 -0.05
CA GLY A 10 -4.07 -61.32 -0.56
C GLY A 10 -4.68 -62.46 -1.37
N PRO A 11 -5.92 -62.25 -1.83
CA PRO A 11 -6.25 -62.69 -3.17
C PRO A 11 -7.00 -61.63 -4.00
N ASP A 12 -6.78 -61.78 -5.30
CA ASP A 12 -7.33 -61.12 -6.49
C ASP A 12 -8.82 -61.51 -6.74
N PRO A 13 -9.36 -61.42 -7.97
CA PRO A 13 -10.13 -60.37 -8.65
C PRO A 13 -11.66 -60.58 -8.64
N GLY A 14 -12.45 -59.59 -9.07
CA GLY A 14 -13.83 -59.86 -9.53
C GLY A 14 -14.76 -58.68 -9.82
N ALA A 15 -14.92 -58.37 -11.11
CA ALA A 15 -16.17 -58.01 -11.83
C ALA A 15 -17.09 -56.83 -11.40
N ASN A 16 -17.16 -55.85 -12.32
CA ASN A 16 -18.24 -54.91 -12.74
C ASN A 16 -19.70 -55.47 -12.62
N PRO A 17 -20.84 -54.70 -12.67
CA PRO A 17 -21.06 -53.44 -13.44
C PRO A 17 -22.12 -52.40 -12.93
N SER A 18 -22.23 -51.29 -13.68
CA SER A 18 -23.46 -50.47 -13.92
C SER A 18 -23.69 -49.17 -13.14
N ALA A 19 -23.57 -48.04 -13.87
CA ALA A 19 -24.49 -46.89 -13.97
C ALA A 19 -23.71 -45.74 -14.65
N ARG A 20 -23.81 -45.45 -15.95
CA ARG A 20 -24.93 -44.95 -16.75
C ARG A 20 -25.67 -43.76 -16.12
N THR A 21 -25.17 -42.54 -16.35
CA THR A 21 -26.05 -41.41 -16.72
C THR A 21 -25.36 -40.50 -17.74
N THR A 22 -26.12 -40.23 -18.79
CA THR A 22 -25.83 -39.55 -20.05
C THR A 22 -25.60 -38.04 -19.94
N ALA A 23 -24.64 -37.56 -20.73
CA ALA A 23 -24.58 -36.21 -21.28
C ALA A 23 -25.38 -36.14 -22.60
N THR A 24 -26.17 -35.08 -22.82
CA THR A 24 -26.81 -34.59 -24.07
C THR A 24 -27.65 -33.36 -23.64
N ALA A 25 -27.59 -32.16 -24.21
CA ALA A 25 -27.66 -31.81 -25.63
C ALA A 25 -27.05 -30.42 -25.92
N ARG A 26 -26.37 -30.33 -27.07
CA ARG A 26 -26.26 -29.12 -27.89
C ARG A 26 -27.41 -29.13 -28.89
N GLY A 27 -28.06 -27.99 -29.09
CA GLY A 27 -28.92 -27.73 -30.25
C GLY A 27 -28.65 -26.31 -30.77
N PRO A 28 -28.51 -26.11 -32.09
CA PRO A 28 -28.55 -24.79 -32.70
C PRO A 28 -29.95 -24.53 -33.28
N THR A 29 -30.50 -23.34 -33.03
CA THR A 29 -31.69 -22.85 -33.74
C THR A 29 -31.42 -21.44 -34.26
N ARG A 30 -31.55 -21.28 -35.57
CA ARG A 30 -31.59 -20.02 -36.33
C ARG A 30 -33.06 -19.67 -36.64
N GLN A 31 -33.28 -18.38 -36.96
CA GLN A 31 -34.44 -17.78 -37.64
C GLN A 31 -35.73 -17.65 -36.80
N ASP A 32 -36.52 -16.56 -36.83
CA ASP A 32 -36.66 -15.45 -37.78
C ASP A 32 -37.35 -14.26 -37.08
N GLY A 33 -37.21 -13.06 -37.67
CA GLY A 33 -38.24 -12.02 -37.63
C GLY A 33 -38.17 -10.96 -36.52
N ASN A 34 -37.58 -9.80 -36.83
CA ASN A 34 -38.18 -8.54 -36.37
C ASN A 34 -38.04 -7.45 -37.44
N VAL A 35 -39.20 -7.04 -37.97
CA VAL A 35 -39.41 -5.96 -38.93
C VAL A 35 -39.67 -4.67 -38.17
N SER A 36 -39.02 -3.60 -38.63
CA SER A 36 -39.32 -2.17 -38.61
C SER A 36 -40.48 -1.65 -37.73
N GLN A 37 -40.21 -0.63 -36.90
CA GLN A 37 -40.60 0.76 -37.25
C GLN A 37 -39.97 1.83 -36.33
N PRO A 38 -39.83 3.08 -36.83
CA PRO A 38 -39.19 4.21 -36.16
C PRO A 38 -40.21 5.12 -35.45
N GLY A 39 -39.74 5.84 -34.43
CA GLY A 39 -40.49 6.92 -33.77
C GLY A 39 -39.60 8.14 -33.61
N GLU A 40 -39.79 9.09 -34.51
CA GLU A 40 -39.26 10.44 -34.47
C GLU A 40 -39.94 11.32 -33.40
N GLN A 41 -39.27 12.45 -33.07
CA GLN A 41 -39.82 13.74 -32.60
C GLN A 41 -40.51 13.73 -31.21
N GLY A 42 -40.34 14.70 -30.32
CA GLY A 42 -39.82 16.05 -30.37
C GLY A 42 -40.32 16.80 -29.12
N GLY A 43 -39.70 17.94 -28.78
CA GLY A 43 -40.10 18.84 -27.69
C GLY A 43 -39.19 18.70 -26.47
N ASN A 44 -38.18 19.55 -26.25
CA ASN A 44 -38.10 21.01 -26.33
C ASN A 44 -39.15 21.73 -25.47
N THR A 45 -38.91 21.78 -24.16
CA THR A 45 -39.40 22.83 -23.26
C THR A 45 -38.36 23.14 -22.17
N ARG A 46 -37.43 24.04 -22.48
CA ARG A 46 -37.11 25.20 -21.60
C ARG A 46 -38.21 26.24 -21.85
N PRO A 47 -38.59 27.12 -20.91
CA PRO A 47 -37.67 28.03 -20.20
C PRO A 47 -38.11 28.20 -18.71
N ALA A 48 -37.68 29.11 -17.84
CA ALA A 48 -36.80 30.27 -17.82
C ALA A 48 -36.55 30.62 -16.32
N VAL A 49 -35.46 31.34 -16.03
CA VAL A 49 -35.22 32.31 -14.91
C VAL A 49 -35.33 31.79 -13.46
N SER A 50 -34.50 32.19 -12.48
CA SER A 50 -33.81 33.45 -12.17
C SER A 50 -32.44 33.13 -11.55
N ALA A 51 -31.34 33.76 -11.96
CA ALA A 51 -30.92 35.12 -11.62
C ALA A 51 -30.65 35.31 -10.12
N GLY A 52 -29.36 35.37 -9.78
CA GLY A 52 -28.83 35.59 -8.44
C GLY A 52 -27.32 35.77 -8.48
N GLU A 53 -26.86 36.73 -9.29
CA GLU A 53 -25.48 37.23 -9.29
C GLU A 53 -25.51 38.59 -8.59
N ALA A 54 -24.78 38.73 -7.47
CA ALA A 54 -24.30 40.02 -6.98
C ALA A 54 -23.19 39.82 -5.95
N THR A 55 -21.98 40.02 -6.45
CA THR A 55 -20.75 40.36 -5.74
C THR A 55 -20.92 41.49 -4.72
N LYS A 56 -20.26 41.38 -3.57
CA LYS A 56 -19.69 42.57 -2.89
C LYS A 56 -18.41 42.21 -2.12
N ALA A 57 -17.29 42.67 -2.65
CA ALA A 57 -16.02 42.83 -1.96
C ALA A 57 -16.07 44.03 -0.98
N THR A 58 -15.04 44.13 -0.12
CA THR A 58 -14.55 45.29 0.67
C THR A 58 -14.58 45.01 2.17
N ASN A 59 -13.45 44.55 2.71
CA ASN A 59 -12.36 45.34 3.31
C ASN A 59 -12.67 45.69 4.78
N GLY A 60 -12.23 44.81 5.68
CA GLY A 60 -12.17 45.03 7.12
C GLY A 60 -10.73 44.93 7.58
N GLN A 61 -10.05 46.07 7.63
CA GLN A 61 -8.79 46.26 8.34
C GLN A 61 -8.96 45.78 9.78
N SER A 62 -8.13 44.83 10.21
CA SER A 62 -7.89 44.59 11.62
C SER A 62 -6.44 44.92 11.92
N ALA A 63 -6.27 45.98 12.70
CA ALA A 63 -5.03 46.58 13.11
C ALA A 63 -4.17 45.58 13.90
N ILE A 64 -2.89 45.50 13.54
CA ILE A 64 -1.85 44.87 14.34
C ILE A 64 -1.28 45.96 15.27
N PRO A 65 -1.42 45.88 16.60
CA PRO A 65 -0.64 46.74 17.48
C PRO A 65 0.78 46.18 17.65
N SER A 66 1.74 46.94 17.12
CA SER A 66 3.18 46.77 17.30
C SER A 66 3.56 46.69 18.78
N ARG A 67 4.04 45.53 19.25
CA ARG A 67 4.66 45.40 20.58
C ARG A 67 6.18 45.48 20.46
N LYS A 68 6.65 46.67 20.83
CA LYS A 68 8.01 47.10 21.21
C LYS A 68 8.90 45.96 21.74
N VAL A 69 9.98 45.64 21.01
CA VAL A 69 11.09 44.81 21.49
C VAL A 69 12.07 45.72 22.23
N ALA A 70 12.18 45.54 23.54
CA ALA A 70 13.23 46.15 24.35
C ALA A 70 14.43 45.21 24.40
N ALA A 71 15.56 45.70 23.92
CA ALA A 71 16.87 45.11 24.07
C ALA A 71 17.28 45.05 25.55
N ARG A 72 17.94 43.97 25.96
CA ARG A 72 18.90 44.03 27.06
C ARG A 72 20.04 43.03 26.84
N ALA A 73 21.21 43.61 26.58
CA ALA A 73 22.50 42.95 26.57
C ALA A 73 22.92 42.54 27.99
N GLY A 74 23.68 41.45 28.09
CA GLY A 74 24.32 41.00 29.32
C GLY A 74 25.24 39.81 29.05
N THR A 75 26.54 40.09 28.87
CA THR A 75 27.67 39.16 28.97
C THR A 75 28.70 39.88 29.87
N PRO A 76 29.30 39.23 30.88
CA PRO A 76 30.59 38.51 30.71
C PRO A 76 30.73 37.23 31.58
N ALA A 77 31.22 36.11 31.04
CA ALA A 77 32.61 35.60 31.06
C ALA A 77 32.91 34.61 32.22
N PRO A 78 34.09 33.97 32.33
CA PRO A 78 34.37 32.63 31.77
C PRO A 78 34.81 31.61 32.84
N GLY A 79 34.43 30.34 32.67
CA GLY A 79 34.90 29.23 33.51
C GLY A 79 35.37 28.06 32.64
N ALA A 80 36.68 27.91 32.52
CA ALA A 80 37.32 26.76 31.88
C ALA A 80 37.09 25.47 32.69
N ARG A 81 36.79 24.37 32.00
CA ARG A 81 37.20 23.02 32.38
C ARG A 81 37.22 22.10 31.15
N THR A 82 38.31 21.38 31.06
CA THR A 82 38.82 20.54 29.97
C THR A 82 38.25 19.12 29.96
N SER A 83 38.01 18.59 28.75
CA SER A 83 38.15 17.18 28.25
C SER A 83 37.38 16.03 28.93
N PRO A 84 37.12 14.87 28.25
CA PRO A 84 37.77 14.35 27.04
C PRO A 84 36.85 13.91 25.89
N ALA A 85 37.53 13.59 24.79
CA ALA A 85 37.04 13.16 23.49
C ALA A 85 36.07 11.96 23.52
N ALA A 86 34.99 12.09 22.75
CA ALA A 86 34.28 10.95 22.16
C ALA A 86 34.49 11.04 20.64
N THR A 87 35.30 10.13 20.12
CA THR A 87 35.42 9.87 18.69
C THR A 87 34.14 9.17 18.25
N ASP A 88 33.09 9.93 17.95
CA ASP A 88 31.95 9.42 17.21
C ASP A 88 32.36 9.24 15.75
N THR A 89 32.40 7.98 15.30
CA THR A 89 32.39 7.62 13.88
C THR A 89 30.99 7.10 13.56
N PRO A 90 30.05 7.93 13.06
CA PRO A 90 28.68 7.50 12.74
C PRO A 90 28.56 6.83 11.36
N GLY A 91 29.67 6.67 10.62
CA GLY A 91 29.65 6.30 9.20
C GLY A 91 29.59 4.81 8.89
N GLN A 92 30.18 3.94 9.72
CA GLN A 92 30.41 2.54 9.32
C GLN A 92 29.24 1.59 9.57
N GLN A 93 28.31 1.93 10.47
CA GLN A 93 27.13 1.08 10.73
C GLN A 93 26.00 1.28 9.72
N GLN A 94 25.94 2.41 9.01
CA GLN A 94 24.90 2.62 7.98
C GLN A 94 25.20 1.87 6.68
N GLU A 95 26.47 1.67 6.33
CA GLU A 95 26.85 1.02 5.07
C GLU A 95 26.74 -0.51 5.15
N GLN A 96 27.06 -1.11 6.31
CA GLN A 96 26.89 -2.55 6.53
C GLN A 96 25.41 -2.97 6.57
N ALA A 97 24.53 -2.16 7.16
CA ALA A 97 23.09 -2.43 7.17
C ALA A 97 22.45 -2.32 5.76
N GLN A 98 23.05 -1.56 4.85
CA GLN A 98 22.59 -1.47 3.45
C GLN A 98 23.15 -2.62 2.59
N GLN A 99 24.40 -3.04 2.82
CA GLN A 99 25.01 -4.14 2.07
C GLN A 99 24.44 -5.52 2.44
N GLU A 100 24.08 -5.76 3.70
CA GLU A 100 23.36 -6.98 4.10
C GLU A 100 21.94 -7.06 3.51
N GLN A 101 21.30 -5.91 3.30
CA GLN A 101 19.98 -5.85 2.66
C GLN A 101 20.01 -6.26 1.18
N GLU A 102 21.08 -5.93 0.46
CA GLU A 102 21.24 -6.33 -0.95
C GLU A 102 21.54 -7.82 -1.11
N GLY A 103 22.27 -8.43 -0.17
CA GLY A 103 22.53 -9.87 -0.14
C GLY A 103 21.26 -10.69 0.11
N SER A 104 20.40 -10.25 1.04
CA SER A 104 19.20 -10.97 1.46
C SER A 104 18.08 -11.03 0.42
N LEU A 105 18.13 -10.18 -0.62
CA LEU A 105 17.12 -10.15 -1.67
C LEU A 105 17.26 -11.27 -2.71
N LYS A 106 18.42 -11.92 -2.80
CA LYS A 106 18.68 -12.97 -3.79
C LYS A 106 17.97 -14.29 -3.49
N ASP A 107 17.60 -14.52 -2.23
CA ASP A 107 16.94 -15.74 -1.77
C ASP A 107 15.41 -15.61 -1.62
N VAL A 108 14.83 -14.48 -2.05
CA VAL A 108 13.39 -14.22 -1.98
C VAL A 108 12.66 -15.02 -3.05
N THR A 109 11.50 -15.59 -2.73
CA THR A 109 10.69 -16.30 -3.74
C THR A 109 10.28 -15.37 -4.90
N ILE A 110 9.94 -15.99 -6.04
CA ILE A 110 9.45 -15.27 -7.22
C ILE A 110 8.29 -14.33 -6.87
N ALA A 111 7.37 -14.76 -5.99
CA ALA A 111 6.24 -13.94 -5.54
C ALA A 111 6.70 -12.70 -4.76
N GLY A 112 7.66 -12.86 -3.85
CA GLY A 112 8.26 -11.73 -3.14
C GLY A 112 8.98 -10.76 -4.07
N GLN A 113 9.75 -11.27 -5.04
CA GLN A 113 10.44 -10.44 -6.02
C GLN A 113 9.47 -9.65 -6.91
N MET A 114 8.36 -10.27 -7.34
CA MET A 114 7.31 -9.57 -8.11
C MET A 114 6.70 -8.41 -7.33
N ILE A 115 6.47 -8.57 -6.03
CA ILE A 115 5.96 -7.50 -5.16
C ILE A 115 6.98 -6.36 -5.09
N ILE A 116 8.25 -6.65 -4.82
CA ILE A 116 9.32 -5.64 -4.75
C ILE A 116 9.44 -4.89 -6.08
N ASN A 117 9.42 -5.61 -7.20
CA ASN A 117 9.47 -5.02 -8.53
C ASN A 117 8.27 -4.12 -8.79
N THR A 118 7.06 -4.54 -8.41
CA THR A 118 5.83 -3.73 -8.57
C THR A 118 5.90 -2.42 -7.79
N VAL A 119 6.37 -2.46 -6.53
CA VAL A 119 6.51 -1.25 -5.70
C VAL A 119 7.61 -0.33 -6.25
N THR A 120 8.71 -0.91 -6.76
CA THR A 120 9.80 -0.16 -7.38
C THR A 120 9.35 0.50 -8.68
N GLU A 121 8.65 -0.23 -9.54
CA GLU A 121 8.10 0.25 -10.79
C GLU A 121 7.11 1.39 -10.55
N TYR A 122 6.19 1.23 -9.58
CA TYR A 122 5.31 2.32 -9.16
C TYR A 122 6.10 3.59 -8.83
N ALA A 123 7.17 3.46 -8.04
CA ALA A 123 7.99 4.60 -7.64
C ALA A 123 8.68 5.29 -8.84
N GLN A 124 9.08 4.54 -9.86
CA GLN A 124 9.65 5.11 -11.08
C GLN A 124 8.61 5.78 -11.98
N ILE A 125 7.45 5.14 -12.15
CA ILE A 125 6.39 5.59 -13.06
C ILE A 125 5.67 6.82 -12.49
N MET A 126 5.42 6.85 -11.19
CA MET A 126 4.68 7.90 -10.48
C MET A 126 5.58 9.04 -9.97
N LYS A 127 6.88 8.99 -10.28
CA LYS A 127 7.84 10.05 -9.93
C LYS A 127 7.42 11.40 -10.55
N PRO A 128 7.64 12.53 -9.85
CA PRO A 128 7.42 13.85 -10.42
C PRO A 128 8.20 14.03 -11.73
N GLY A 129 7.59 14.72 -12.71
CA GLY A 129 8.20 14.99 -14.02
C GLY A 129 7.82 14.01 -15.12
N ARG A 130 7.17 12.88 -14.81
CA ARG A 130 6.62 11.97 -15.83
C ARG A 130 5.17 12.30 -16.15
N VAL A 131 4.87 12.48 -17.43
CA VAL A 131 3.50 12.59 -17.92
C VAL A 131 2.93 11.19 -18.02
N ILE A 132 1.85 10.92 -17.29
CA ILE A 132 1.13 9.65 -17.33
C ILE A 132 -0.34 9.92 -17.62
N THR A 133 -0.97 9.00 -18.34
CA THR A 133 -2.41 9.06 -18.58
C THR A 133 -3.17 8.68 -17.31
N GLN A 134 -4.42 9.13 -17.17
CA GLN A 134 -5.25 8.76 -16.03
C GLN A 134 -5.45 7.24 -15.94
N ALA A 135 -5.69 6.57 -17.08
CA ALA A 135 -5.85 5.12 -17.13
C ALA A 135 -4.61 4.38 -16.62
N GLU A 136 -3.42 4.84 -16.98
CA GLU A 136 -2.16 4.26 -16.49
C GLU A 136 -1.95 4.54 -15.00
N GLY A 137 -2.17 5.79 -14.57
CA GLY A 137 -2.07 6.16 -13.15
C GLY A 137 -3.01 5.32 -12.27
N MET A 138 -4.24 5.08 -12.71
CA MET A 138 -5.18 4.22 -12.00
C MET A 138 -4.69 2.77 -11.89
N ARG A 139 -4.11 2.21 -12.96
CA ARG A 139 -3.54 0.85 -12.92
C ARG A 139 -2.40 0.76 -11.91
N GLN A 140 -1.49 1.73 -11.93
CA GLN A 140 -0.37 1.80 -10.97
C GLN A 140 -0.86 1.86 -9.52
N GLN A 141 -1.90 2.64 -9.23
CA GLN A 141 -2.49 2.70 -7.89
C GLN A 141 -3.06 1.35 -7.43
N VAL A 142 -3.79 0.66 -8.31
CA VAL A 142 -4.31 -0.68 -8.01
C VAL A 142 -3.18 -1.68 -7.80
N SER A 143 -2.16 -1.65 -8.66
CA SER A 143 -0.98 -2.53 -8.56
C SER A 143 -0.23 -2.32 -7.24
N LEU A 144 0.03 -1.08 -6.84
CA LEU A 144 0.67 -0.78 -5.56
C LEU A 144 -0.19 -1.26 -4.38
N CYS A 145 -1.48 -0.96 -4.39
CA CYS A 145 -2.41 -1.36 -3.34
C CYS A 145 -2.42 -2.88 -3.16
N ASN A 146 -2.54 -3.63 -4.27
CA ASN A 146 -2.55 -5.09 -4.25
C ASN A 146 -1.20 -5.67 -3.84
N ALA A 147 -0.08 -5.10 -4.30
CA ALA A 147 1.26 -5.55 -3.93
C ALA A 147 1.52 -5.41 -2.42
N VAL A 148 1.13 -4.28 -1.83
CA VAL A 148 1.25 -4.05 -0.38
C VAL A 148 0.39 -5.03 0.41
N PHE A 149 -0.87 -5.24 0.00
CA PHE A 149 -1.72 -6.22 0.65
C PHE A 149 -1.22 -7.65 0.49
N ALA A 150 -0.73 -8.03 -0.69
CA ALA A 150 -0.17 -9.36 -0.92
C ALA A 150 1.08 -9.60 -0.06
N ALA A 151 1.94 -8.59 0.07
CA ALA A 151 3.09 -8.65 0.95
C ALA A 151 2.67 -8.97 2.38
N ILE A 152 1.67 -8.24 2.91
CA ILE A 152 1.29 -8.33 4.31
C ILE A 152 0.39 -9.52 4.62
N ASN A 153 -0.52 -9.91 3.72
CA ASN A 153 -1.52 -10.94 3.98
C ASN A 153 -1.09 -12.34 3.50
N THR A 154 -0.31 -12.42 2.42
CA THR A 154 -0.09 -13.68 1.70
C THR A 154 1.31 -14.24 1.91
N LEU A 155 2.35 -13.39 1.92
CA LEU A 155 3.73 -13.89 2.09
C LEU A 155 3.96 -14.40 3.51
N ASP A 156 4.56 -15.58 3.65
CA ASP A 156 4.98 -16.14 4.94
C ASP A 156 6.51 -16.09 5.08
N ALA A 157 7.23 -16.97 4.39
CA ALA A 157 8.69 -17.13 4.54
C ALA A 157 9.47 -15.83 4.23
N ASP A 158 9.15 -15.18 3.11
CA ASP A 158 9.89 -13.99 2.66
C ASP A 158 9.38 -12.67 3.23
N PHE A 159 8.32 -12.72 4.05
CA PHE A 159 7.62 -11.53 4.50
C PHE A 159 8.58 -10.49 5.09
N ARG A 160 9.52 -10.93 5.92
CA ARG A 160 10.47 -10.04 6.60
C ARG A 160 11.38 -9.33 5.60
N SER A 161 11.93 -10.05 4.64
CA SER A 161 12.83 -9.50 3.61
C SER A 161 12.08 -8.56 2.67
N VAL A 162 10.90 -8.97 2.19
CA VAL A 162 10.06 -8.16 1.30
C VAL A 162 9.56 -6.89 1.98
N LEU A 163 9.07 -6.98 3.22
CA LEU A 163 8.61 -5.81 3.96
C LEU A 163 9.75 -4.84 4.23
N THR A 164 10.94 -5.34 4.58
CA THR A 164 12.14 -4.52 4.76
C THR A 164 12.51 -3.78 3.48
N ALA A 165 12.45 -4.45 2.33
CA ALA A 165 12.69 -3.83 1.03
C ALA A 165 11.65 -2.75 0.70
N ILE A 166 10.36 -3.01 0.95
CA ILE A 166 9.29 -2.02 0.79
C ILE A 166 9.55 -0.79 1.66
N LEU A 167 9.90 -0.96 2.94
CA LEU A 167 10.23 0.15 3.83
C LEU A 167 11.44 0.95 3.32
N GLY A 168 12.47 0.27 2.79
CA GLY A 168 13.62 0.91 2.16
C GLY A 168 13.24 1.75 0.94
N ILE A 169 12.37 1.23 0.07
CA ILE A 169 11.86 1.96 -1.10
C ILE A 169 11.04 3.19 -0.65
N LEU A 170 10.14 3.02 0.31
CA LEU A 170 9.31 4.11 0.85
C LEU A 170 10.16 5.21 1.49
N HIS A 171 11.23 4.84 2.19
CA HIS A 171 12.14 5.81 2.79
C HIS A 171 12.94 6.58 1.72
N ARG A 172 13.49 5.87 0.73
CA ARG A 172 14.30 6.45 -0.35
C ARG A 172 13.49 7.39 -1.24
N GLU A 173 12.26 7.02 -1.57
CA GLU A 173 11.39 7.75 -2.51
C GLU A 173 10.30 8.56 -1.79
N ARG A 174 10.52 8.90 -0.51
CA ARG A 174 9.54 9.58 0.36
C ARG A 174 9.13 10.96 -0.16
N ASP A 175 10.08 11.68 -0.73
CA ASP A 175 9.93 13.08 -1.17
C ASP A 175 9.55 13.18 -2.66
N THR A 176 9.53 12.04 -3.36
CA THR A 176 9.27 11.92 -4.79
C THR A 176 7.90 11.25 -5.03
N ALA A 177 7.89 9.98 -5.41
CA ALA A 177 6.68 9.23 -5.76
C ALA A 177 5.76 8.97 -4.56
N PHE A 178 6.33 8.82 -3.35
CA PHE A 178 5.55 8.59 -2.13
C PHE A 178 5.22 9.87 -1.35
N ARG A 179 5.51 11.05 -1.90
CA ARG A 179 5.00 12.30 -1.34
C ARG A 179 3.48 12.31 -1.44
N GLU A 180 2.80 12.83 -0.43
CA GLU A 180 1.33 12.73 -0.30
C GLU A 180 0.56 13.26 -1.51
N THR A 181 1.07 14.32 -2.14
CA THR A 181 0.53 14.90 -3.38
C THR A 181 0.61 13.98 -4.60
N HIS A 182 1.57 13.05 -4.62
CA HIS A 182 1.81 12.13 -5.73
C HIS A 182 1.27 10.72 -5.44
N LEU A 183 1.37 10.28 -4.20
CA LEU A 183 0.91 8.97 -3.73
C LEU A 183 -0.58 8.74 -3.99
N PHE A 184 -1.42 9.75 -3.79
CA PHE A 184 -2.87 9.63 -4.00
C PHE A 184 -3.34 10.26 -5.33
N ARG A 185 -2.42 10.50 -6.27
CA ARG A 185 -2.79 10.99 -7.60
C ARG A 185 -3.68 9.95 -8.31
N TYR A 186 -4.78 10.39 -8.90
CA TYR A 186 -5.79 9.54 -9.55
C TYR A 186 -6.58 8.62 -8.61
N TRP A 187 -6.42 8.74 -7.30
CA TRP A 187 -7.05 7.85 -6.31
C TRP A 187 -8.58 7.86 -6.37
N ASP A 188 -9.20 9.00 -6.68
CA ASP A 188 -10.65 9.13 -6.78
C ASP A 188 -11.25 8.24 -7.87
N SER A 189 -10.52 8.09 -8.98
CA SER A 189 -10.96 7.32 -10.15
C SER A 189 -10.71 5.82 -10.04
N VAL A 190 -9.94 5.37 -9.05
CA VAL A 190 -9.52 3.96 -8.92
C VAL A 190 -10.71 3.05 -8.56
N ALA A 191 -10.90 1.95 -9.27
CA ALA A 191 -11.98 0.99 -9.01
C ALA A 191 -11.70 0.05 -7.80
N LEU A 192 -11.38 0.62 -6.64
CA LEU A 192 -11.22 -0.11 -5.37
C LEU A 192 -12.44 0.07 -4.47
N SER A 193 -12.76 -0.95 -3.67
CA SER A 193 -13.81 -0.86 -2.66
C SER A 193 -13.47 0.17 -1.58
N LYS A 194 -14.49 0.75 -0.93
CA LYS A 194 -14.28 1.74 0.16
C LYS A 194 -13.39 1.20 1.29
N ASN A 195 -13.52 -0.09 1.63
CA ASN A 195 -12.71 -0.73 2.67
C ASN A 195 -11.26 -0.92 2.22
N GLN A 196 -11.01 -1.32 0.97
CA GLN A 196 -9.65 -1.42 0.43
C GLN A 196 -8.97 -0.05 0.37
N ARG A 197 -9.68 0.99 -0.08
CA ARG A 197 -9.13 2.35 -0.13
C ARG A 197 -8.69 2.82 1.27
N ARG A 198 -9.60 2.73 2.25
CA ARG A 198 -9.30 3.09 3.64
C ARG A 198 -8.18 2.25 4.25
N GLY A 199 -8.20 0.94 4.02
CA GLY A 199 -7.14 0.05 4.50
C GLY A 199 -5.78 0.45 3.93
N PHE A 200 -5.71 0.66 2.62
CA PHE A 200 -4.48 1.06 1.96
C PHE A 200 -3.98 2.41 2.47
N GLU A 201 -4.82 3.44 2.56
CA GLU A 201 -4.46 4.75 3.10
C GLU A 201 -3.84 4.64 4.50
N LYS A 202 -4.43 3.82 5.38
CA LYS A 202 -3.94 3.63 6.75
C LYS A 202 -2.62 2.87 6.78
N ILE A 203 -2.51 1.79 6.02
CA ILE A 203 -1.32 0.94 5.99
C ILE A 203 -0.16 1.67 5.32
N ILE A 204 -0.37 2.34 4.18
CA ILE A 204 0.72 3.05 3.52
C ILE A 204 1.22 4.22 4.37
N THR A 205 0.33 4.89 5.11
CA THR A 205 0.69 5.93 6.07
C THR A 205 1.51 5.35 7.23
N LEU A 206 1.07 4.20 7.78
CA LEU A 206 1.81 3.45 8.79
C LEU A 206 3.22 3.09 8.30
N LEU A 207 3.32 2.43 7.15
CA LEU A 207 4.60 1.98 6.60
C LEU A 207 5.52 3.16 6.29
N LYS A 208 5.00 4.27 5.75
CA LYS A 208 5.79 5.49 5.52
C LYS A 208 6.31 6.10 6.82
N THR A 209 5.48 6.15 7.85
CA THR A 209 5.86 6.68 9.18
C THR A 209 6.95 5.82 9.82
N LEU A 210 6.92 4.51 9.57
CA LEU A 210 7.90 3.54 10.09
C LEU A 210 9.06 3.25 9.13
N ALA A 211 9.09 3.87 7.95
CA ALA A 211 10.07 3.57 6.91
C ALA A 211 11.49 3.93 7.37
N ASP A 212 11.66 5.09 8.01
CA ASP A 212 12.95 5.56 8.50
C ASP A 212 13.42 4.74 9.73
N PRO A 213 14.52 3.97 9.62
CA PRO A 213 15.02 3.17 10.72
C PRO A 213 15.46 3.99 11.93
N LYS A 214 15.89 5.26 11.75
CA LYS A 214 16.39 6.11 12.84
C LYS A 214 15.26 6.58 13.76
N THR A 215 14.09 6.85 13.20
CA THR A 215 12.93 7.40 13.93
C THR A 215 11.86 6.35 14.22
N ARG A 216 11.96 5.15 13.63
CA ARG A 216 11.00 4.05 13.75
C ARG A 216 10.61 3.75 15.20
N GLN A 217 11.58 3.58 16.10
CA GLN A 217 11.29 3.21 17.50
C GLN A 217 10.47 4.26 18.24
N THR A 218 10.73 5.54 17.99
CA THR A 218 9.94 6.64 18.55
C THR A 218 8.54 6.68 17.96
N ALA A 219 8.43 6.53 16.64
CA ALA A 219 7.15 6.49 15.93
C ALA A 219 6.27 5.31 16.40
N LEU A 220 6.85 4.12 16.62
CA LEU A 220 6.13 2.94 17.12
C LEU A 220 5.42 3.18 18.45
N ARG A 221 5.90 4.10 19.29
CA ARG A 221 5.26 4.44 20.57
C ARG A 221 4.04 5.35 20.41
N GLN A 222 4.00 6.13 19.33
CA GLN A 222 2.93 7.12 19.07
C GLN A 222 1.82 6.55 18.18
N VAL A 223 2.11 5.46 17.48
CA VAL A 223 1.23 4.86 16.50
C VAL A 223 0.27 3.85 17.16
N ASP A 224 -1.02 4.04 16.90
CA ASP A 224 -2.09 3.11 17.25
C ASP A 224 -2.23 2.03 16.16
N PHE A 225 -1.65 0.86 16.42
CA PHE A 225 -1.63 -0.27 15.48
C PHE A 225 -3.02 -0.85 15.22
N GLU A 226 -3.84 -1.01 16.27
CA GLU A 226 -5.19 -1.58 16.16
C GLU A 226 -6.06 -0.76 15.22
N ARG A 227 -6.04 0.56 15.40
CA ARG A 227 -6.83 1.48 14.56
C ARG A 227 -6.36 1.50 13.11
N LEU A 228 -5.05 1.43 12.87
CA LEU A 228 -4.49 1.50 11.51
C LEU A 228 -4.62 0.19 10.74
N MET A 229 -4.70 -0.95 11.43
CA MET A 229 -4.82 -2.27 10.83
C MET A 229 -6.28 -2.77 10.73
N GLN A 230 -7.26 -1.97 11.13
CA GLN A 230 -8.67 -2.35 11.18
C GLN A 230 -9.25 -2.80 9.83
N TYR A 231 -8.72 -2.29 8.72
CA TYR A 231 -9.25 -2.54 7.37
C TYR A 231 -8.17 -3.07 6.43
N GLY A 232 -8.57 -3.92 5.48
CA GLY A 232 -7.71 -4.38 4.37
C GLY A 232 -6.70 -5.48 4.72
N LEU A 233 -6.48 -5.77 6.00
CA LEU A 233 -5.63 -6.87 6.45
C LEU A 233 -6.45 -8.06 6.96
N THR A 234 -5.95 -9.26 6.67
CA THR A 234 -6.43 -10.48 7.33
C THR A 234 -5.90 -10.53 8.76
N GLU A 235 -6.54 -11.33 9.62
CA GLU A 235 -6.05 -11.48 10.99
C GLU A 235 -4.61 -11.99 11.04
N LYS A 236 -4.27 -12.97 10.20
CA LYS A 236 -2.89 -13.44 10.00
C LYS A 236 -1.95 -12.30 9.59
N GLY A 237 -2.36 -11.45 8.64
CA GLY A 237 -1.56 -10.31 8.19
C GLY A 237 -1.34 -9.26 9.29
N ARG A 238 -2.36 -8.99 10.11
CA ARG A 238 -2.24 -8.09 11.28
C ARG A 238 -1.24 -8.60 12.29
N THR A 239 -1.38 -9.85 12.72
CA THR A 239 -0.46 -10.48 13.68
C THR A 239 0.97 -10.49 13.15
N ARG A 240 1.15 -10.78 11.87
CA ARG A 240 2.47 -10.81 11.23
C ARG A 240 3.11 -9.41 11.18
N LEU A 241 2.33 -8.39 10.82
CA LEU A 241 2.79 -7.01 10.78
C LEU A 241 3.13 -6.48 12.19
N ALA A 242 2.29 -6.78 13.19
CA ALA A 242 2.55 -6.45 14.58
C ALA A 242 3.84 -7.13 15.08
N ALA A 243 3.99 -8.43 14.84
CA ALA A 243 5.17 -9.20 15.22
C ALA A 243 6.47 -8.67 14.59
N TYR A 244 6.41 -8.21 13.32
CA TYR A 244 7.58 -7.59 12.66
C TYR A 244 8.08 -6.34 13.38
N PHE A 245 7.15 -5.53 13.90
CA PHE A 245 7.47 -4.31 14.64
C PHE A 245 7.61 -4.51 16.15
N GLY A 246 7.45 -5.75 16.65
CA GLY A 246 7.54 -6.08 18.08
C GLY A 246 6.37 -5.57 18.91
N LYS A 247 5.15 -5.62 18.36
CA LYS A 247 3.90 -5.24 19.00
C LYS A 247 3.07 -6.45 19.39
#